data_AF-A0A3S8SAJ7-F1
#
_entry.id   AF-A0A3S8SAJ7-F1
#
_cell.length_a   1.000
_cell.length_b   1.000
_cell.length_c   1.000
_cell.angle_alpha   90.00
_cell.angle_beta   90.00
_cell.angle_gamma   90.00
#
_symmetry.space_group_name_H-M   'P 1'
#
loop_
_entity.id
_entity.type
_entity.pdbx_description
1 polymer ?
#
loop_
_entity_poly.entity_id
_entity_poly.type
_entity_poly.pdbx_seq_one_letter_code
_entity_poly.pdbx_strand_id
1 'polypeptide(L)' 'MESIITDIVKIIKSENNVIAREKALMCYFFDLIRELMKLALEEVDADLVEETKKQGYQIEKKNKLVFRPAYFLMRQLFK' A
#
# COMPACT_ATOMS: atom_id res chain seq x y z
N MET A 1 -0.10 -15.85 0.61
CA MET A 1 1.34 -16.13 0.37
C MET A 1 1.56 -16.74 -1.01
N GLU A 2 0.84 -17.79 -1.39
CA GLU A 2 0.94 -18.40 -2.73
C GLU A 2 0.57 -17.46 -3.90
N SER A 3 -0.39 -16.56 -3.70
CA SER A 3 -0.76 -15.53 -4.68
C SER A 3 0.40 -14.57 -5.00
N ILE A 4 1.09 -14.09 -3.96
CA ILE A 4 2.24 -13.18 -4.10
C ILE A 4 3.37 -13.85 -4.90
N ILE A 5 3.68 -15.10 -4.57
CA ILE A 5 4.71 -15.88 -5.28
C ILE A 5 4.32 -16.05 -6.75
N THR A 6 3.05 -16.35 -7.02
CA THR A 6 2.53 -16.50 -8.39
C THR A 6 2.66 -15.21 -9.19
N ASP A 7 2.36 -14.06 -8.59
CA ASP A 7 2.45 -12.75 -9.25
C ASP A 7 3.91 -12.35 -9.53
N ILE A 8 4.82 -12.58 -8.58
CA ILE A 8 6.26 -12.35 -8.78
C ILE A 8 6.79 -13.21 -9.93
N VAL A 9 6.43 -14.50 -9.96
CA VAL A 9 6.85 -15.41 -11.05
C VAL A 9 6.31 -14.95 -12.41
N LYS A 10 5.07 -14.43 -12.47
CA LYS A 10 4.52 -13.84 -13.70
C LYS A 10 5.34 -12.63 -14.17
N ILE A 11 5.65 -11.70 -13.26
CA ILE A 11 6.45 -10.50 -13.58
C ILE A 11 7.86 -10.89 -14.07
N ILE A 12 8.47 -11.89 -13.44
CA ILE A 12 9.80 -12.37 -13.86
C ILE A 12 9.77 -12.99 -15.26
N LYS A 13 8.68 -13.70 -15.61
CA LYS A 13 8.51 -14.36 -16.90
C LYS A 13 8.04 -13.43 -18.02
N SER A 14 7.36 -12.33 -17.71
CA SER A 14 6.83 -11.42 -18.72
C SER A 14 7.89 -10.49 -19.31
N GLU A 15 8.97 -10.24 -18.56
CA GLU A 15 9.93 -9.18 -18.89
C GLU A 15 11.35 -9.73 -19.06
N ASN A 16 11.87 -9.67 -20.29
CA ASN A 16 13.22 -10.18 -20.62
C ASN A 16 14.33 -9.17 -20.29
N ASN A 17 14.00 -7.87 -20.23
CA ASN A 17 14.94 -6.83 -19.86
C ASN A 17 15.03 -6.72 -18.34
N VAL A 18 16.24 -6.85 -17.81
CA VAL A 18 16.52 -6.82 -16.36
C VAL A 18 16.00 -5.54 -15.70
N ILE A 19 16.25 -4.37 -16.31
CA ILE A 19 15.84 -3.06 -15.76
C ILE A 19 14.32 -2.93 -15.75
N ALA A 20 13.65 -3.36 -16.82
CA ALA A 20 12.19 -3.31 -16.91
C ALA A 20 11.55 -4.25 -15.87
N ARG A 21 12.12 -5.44 -15.68
CA ARG A 21 11.68 -6.41 -14.67
C ARG A 21 11.82 -5.87 -13.25
N GLU A 22 12.96 -5.25 -12.93
CA GLU A 22 13.19 -4.64 -11.61
C GLU A 22 12.21 -3.50 -11.33
N LYS A 23 11.92 -2.66 -12.34
CA LYS A 23 10.90 -1.62 -12.23
C LYS A 23 9.51 -2.20 -11.99
N ALA A 24 9.14 -3.25 -12.71
CA ALA A 24 7.84 -3.92 -12.53
C ALA A 24 7.70 -4.54 -11.14
N LEU A 25 8.74 -5.21 -10.64
CA LEU A 25 8.77 -5.76 -9.29
C LEU A 25 8.68 -4.66 -8.23
N MET A 26 9.42 -3.56 -8.39
CA MET A 26 9.32 -2.40 -7.49
C MET A 26 7.88 -1.87 -7.43
N CYS A 27 7.24 -1.63 -8.58
CA CYS A 27 5.86 -1.17 -8.63
C CYS A 27 4.91 -2.13 -7.89
N TYR A 28 5.04 -3.43 -8.16
CA TYR A 28 4.23 -4.46 -7.50
C TYR A 28 4.37 -4.44 -5.98
N PHE A 29 5.61 -4.41 -5.46
CA PHE A 29 5.84 -4.36 -4.01
C PHE A 29 5.32 -3.06 -3.39
N PHE A 30 5.42 -1.93 -4.09
CA PHE A 30 4.87 -0.66 -3.58
C PHE A 30 3.35 -0.67 -3.50
N ASP A 31 2.67 -1.24 -4.49
CA ASP A 31 1.22 -1.39 -4.45
C ASP A 31 0.80 -2.32 -3.31
N LEU A 32 1.54 -3.41 -3.09
CA LEU A 32 1.30 -4.31 -1.97
C LEU A 32 1.48 -3.60 -0.61
N ILE A 33 2.58 -2.87 -0.42
CA ILE A 33 2.81 -2.09 0.82
C ILE A 33 1.71 -1.04 1.00
N ARG A 34 1.26 -0.41 -0.08
CA ARG A 34 0.19 0.59 -0.01
C ARG A 34 -1.11 0.01 0.49
N GLU A 35 -1.52 -1.15 -0.01
CA GLU A 35 -2.74 -1.82 0.46
C GLU A 35 -2.60 -2.29 1.91
N LEU A 36 -1.44 -2.83 2.30
CA LEU A 36 -1.19 -3.22 3.69
C LEU A 36 -1.23 -2.02 4.64
N MET A 37 -0.60 -0.90 4.28
CA MET A 37 -0.63 0.34 5.06
C MET A 37 -2.04 0.91 5.18
N LYS A 38 -2.83 0.83 4.11
CA LYS A 38 -4.23 1.27 4.15
C LYS A 38 -5.04 0.44 5.14
N LEU A 39 -4.91 -0.89 5.09
CA LEU A 39 -5.60 -1.78 6.02
C LEU A 39 -5.18 -1.52 7.48
N ALA A 40 -3.87 -1.39 7.74
CA ALA A 40 -3.36 -1.09 9.07
C ALA A 40 -3.88 0.25 9.61
N LEU A 41 -3.94 1.29 8.76
CA LEU A 41 -4.50 2.58 9.16
C LEU A 41 -6.01 2.52 9.37
N GLU A 42 -6.74 1.73 8.58
CA GLU A 42 -8.17 1.53 8.77
C GLU A 42 -8.50 0.83 10.10
N GLU A 43 -7.65 -0.09 10.54
CA GLU A 43 -7.74 -0.76 11.84
C GLU A 43 -7.46 0.22 12.99
N VAL A 44 -6.36 0.97 12.93
CA VAL A 44 -6.02 2.00 13.93
C VAL A 44 -7.13 3.07 14.02
N ASP A 45 -7.68 3.50 12.89
CA ASP A 45 -8.82 4.42 12.85
C ASP A 45 -10.05 3.83 13.56
N ALA A 46 -10.33 2.54 13.36
CA ALA A 46 -11.49 1.87 13.96
C ALA A 46 -11.36 1.81 15.49
N ASP A 47 -10.18 1.43 15.98
CA ASP A 47 -9.88 1.37 17.42
C ASP A 47 -10.04 2.76 18.07
N LEU A 48 -9.46 3.79 17.44
CA LEU A 48 -9.57 5.16 17.93
C LEU A 48 -11.03 5.65 17.96
N VAL A 49 -11.82 5.33 16.94
CA VAL A 49 -13.25 5.68 16.90
C VAL A 49 -14.02 4.97 18.01
N GLU A 50 -13.69 3.74 18.35
CA GLU A 50 -14.34 3.02 19.43
C GLU A 50 -13.99 3.63 20.81
N GLU A 51 -12.71 3.90 21.07
CA GLU A 51 -12.26 4.52 22.32
C GLU A 51 -12.88 5.90 22.55
N THR A 52 -12.95 6.72 21.51
CA THR A 52 -13.51 8.08 21.59
C THR A 52 -15.02 8.07 21.76
N LYS A 53 -15.73 7.11 21.17
CA LYS A 53 -17.16 6.89 21.44
C LYS A 53 -17.42 6.51 22.90
N LYS A 54 -16.56 5.68 23.52
CA LYS A 54 -16.65 5.35 24.95
C LYS A 54 -16.48 6.59 25.84
N GLN A 55 -15.73 7.59 25.37
CA GLN A 55 -15.57 8.88 26.06
C GLN A 55 -16.75 9.85 25.82
N GLY A 56 -17.77 9.44 25.05
CA GLY A 56 -18.98 10.24 24.80
C GLY A 56 -18.92 11.11 23.54
N TYR A 57 -17.85 11.03 22.74
CA TYR A 57 -17.74 11.79 21.49
C TYR A 57 -18.49 11.10 20.34
N GLN A 58 -19.19 11.89 19.52
CA GLN A 58 -19.78 11.43 18.27
C GLN A 58 -18.81 11.69 17.11
N ILE A 59 -18.11 10.65 16.66
CA ILE A 59 -17.19 10.72 15.53
C ILE A 59 -17.82 10.08 14.29
N GLU A 60 -17.87 10.85 13.21
CA GLU A 60 -18.21 10.38 11.86
C GLU A 60 -16.93 10.26 11.00
N LYS A 61 -16.73 9.11 10.35
CA LYS A 61 -15.60 8.90 9.45
C LYS A 61 -15.83 9.68 8.14
N LYS A 62 -15.25 10.89 8.05
CA LYS A 62 -15.48 11.81 6.91
C LYS A 62 -14.62 11.54 5.68
N ASN A 63 -13.42 10.97 5.83
CA ASN A 63 -12.44 10.90 4.74
C ASN A 63 -11.96 9.47 4.46
N LYS A 64 -11.78 9.15 3.17
CA LYS A 64 -10.99 8.01 2.74
C LYS A 64 -9.51 8.32 2.94
N LEU A 65 -8.80 7.44 3.63
CA LEU A 65 -7.35 7.54 3.76
C LEU A 65 -6.69 7.29 2.40
N VAL A 66 -5.79 8.19 2.00
CA VAL A 66 -5.03 8.06 0.75
C VAL A 66 -3.55 8.02 1.07
N PHE A 67 -2.98 6.82 1.09
CA PHE A 67 -1.54 6.64 1.17
C PHE A 67 -0.93 6.79 -0.24
N ARG A 68 -0.05 7.79 -0.45
CA ARG A 68 0.63 8.07 -1.73
C ARG A 68 2.16 7.91 -1.64
N PRO A 69 2.68 6.67 -1.54
CA PRO A 69 4.12 6.44 -1.47
C PRO A 69 4.85 6.76 -2.80
N ALA A 70 4.14 6.68 -3.93
CA ALA A 70 4.70 6.84 -5.28
C ALA A 70 5.30 8.24 -5.56
N TYR A 71 4.74 9.33 -5.01
CA TYR A 71 5.25 10.69 -5.27
C TYR A 71 6.60 10.96 -4.59
N PHE A 72 6.84 10.38 -3.41
CA PHE A 72 8.07 10.58 -2.66
C PHE A 72 9.26 9.83 -3.29
N LEU A 73 9.00 8.64 -3.85
CA LEU A 73 10.02 7.77 -4.44
C LEU A 73 10.27 8.02 -5.94
N MET A 74 9.26 8.37 -6.73
CA MET A 74 9.46 8.85 -8.11
C MET A 74 10.43 10.05 -8.17
N ARG A 75 10.43 10.89 -7.12
CA ARG A 75 11.36 12.02 -6.98
C ARG A 75 12.80 11.62 -6.64
N GLN A 76 13.01 10.45 -6.03
CA GLN A 76 14.34 9.92 -5.65
C GLN A 76 14.94 9.00 -6.73
N LEU A 77 14.11 8.26 -7.48
CA LEU A 77 14.55 7.23 -8.43
C LEU A 77 14.69 7.71 -9.88
N PHE A 78 14.14 8.87 -10.24
CA PHE A 78 14.23 9.47 -11.59
C PHE A 78 15.03 10.78 -11.63
N LYS A 79 15.91 11.00 -10.64
CA LYS A 79 16.93 12.04 -10.66
C LYS A 79 18.30 11.45 -10.99
#